data_AF-A0A3D2B0T8-F1
#
_entry.id   AF-A0A3D2B0T8-F1
#
_cell.length_a   1.000
_cell.length_b   1.000
_cell.length_c   1.000
_cell.angle_alpha   90.00
_cell.angle_beta   90.00
_cell.angle_gamma   90.00
#
_symmetry.space_group_name_H-M   'P 1'
#
loop_
_entity.id
_entity.type
_entity.pdbx_description
1 polymer ?
#
loop_
_entity_poly.entity_id
_entity_poly.type
_entity_poly.pdbx_seq_one_letter_code
_entity_poly.pdbx_strand_id
1 'polypeptide(L)' 'RGMRHRRNLPVRGQRTHTNARTRKGPRKGAVARKKTV' A
#
# COMPACT_ATOMS: atom_id res chain seq x y z
N ARG A 1 -11.52 -16.22 0.60
CA ARG A 1 -10.42 -15.22 0.79
C ARG A 1 -10.79 -14.25 1.91
N GLY A 2 -9.98 -14.15 2.97
CA GLY A 2 -10.25 -13.27 4.11
C GLY A 2 -10.02 -11.77 3.83
N MET A 3 -10.37 -10.91 4.79
CA MET A 3 -10.31 -9.45 4.66
C MET A 3 -8.93 -8.91 4.29
N ARG A 4 -7.85 -9.50 4.83
CA ARG A 4 -6.47 -9.14 4.48
C ARG A 4 -6.20 -9.34 2.99
N HIS A 5 -6.67 -10.46 2.45
CA HIS A 5 -6.52 -10.76 1.04
C HIS A 5 -7.27 -9.73 0.18
N ARG A 6 -8.54 -9.46 0.50
CA ARG A 6 -9.37 -8.50 -0.23
C ARG A 6 -8.78 -7.08 -0.22
N ARG A 7 -8.10 -6.70 0.86
CA ARG A 7 -7.46 -5.38 1.04
C ARG A 7 -6.01 -5.29 0.57
N ASN A 8 -5.50 -6.28 -0.17
CA ASN A 8 -4.08 -6.32 -0.58
C ASN A 8 -3.10 -6.14 0.60
N LEU A 9 -3.41 -6.79 1.72
CA LEU A 9 -2.54 -6.86 2.89
C LEU A 9 -1.92 -8.27 3.01
N PRO A 10 -0.72 -8.38 3.58
CA PRO A 10 -0.12 -9.66 3.89
C PRO A 10 -0.99 -10.46 4.87
N VAL A 11 -1.06 -11.78 4.65
CA VAL A 11 -1.92 -12.70 5.41
C VAL A 11 -1.14 -13.47 6.49
N ARG A 12 0.19 -13.57 6.37
CA ARG A 12 1.08 -14.33 7.26
C ARG A 12 1.56 -13.54 8.50
N GLY A 13 0.74 -12.63 9.03
CA GLY A 13 1.09 -11.84 10.23
C GLY A 13 2.16 -10.76 10.05
N GLN A 14 2.56 -10.43 8.81
CA GLN A 14 3.57 -9.40 8.54
C GLN A 14 3.06 -8.00 8.94
N ARG A 15 3.98 -7.15 9.41
CA ARG A 15 3.68 -5.77 9.86
C ARG A 15 3.19 -4.91 8.70
N THR A 16 1.96 -4.39 8.80
CA THR A 16 1.38 -3.58 7.72
C THR A 16 1.67 -2.09 7.79
N HIS A 17 2.20 -1.59 8.91
CA HIS A 17 2.47 -0.16 9.09
C HIS A 17 3.70 0.29 8.29
N THR A 18 4.81 -0.43 8.43
CA THR A 18 6.09 -0.09 7.80
C THR A 18 6.38 -0.94 6.55
N ASN A 19 6.26 -2.26 6.66
CA ASN A 19 6.82 -3.21 5.68
C ASN A 19 5.73 -4.09 5.06
N ALA A 20 5.03 -3.57 4.05
CA ALA A 20 4.04 -4.35 3.29
C ALA A 20 3.97 -3.94 1.80
N ARG A 21 5.06 -3.38 1.27
CA ARG A 21 5.08 -2.71 -0.03
C ARG A 21 4.94 -3.69 -1.20
N THR A 22 5.49 -4.90 -1.08
CA THR A 22 5.31 -5.98 -2.06
C THR A 22 3.84 -6.32 -2.30
N ARG A 23 3.00 -6.29 -1.24
CA ARG A 23 1.56 -6.57 -1.36
C ARG A 23 0.71 -5.32 -1.62
N LYS A 24 1.06 -4.19 -0.99
CA LYS A 24 0.33 -2.92 -1.12
C LYS A 24 0.62 -2.17 -2.43
N GLY A 25 1.73 -2.47 -3.10
CA GLY A 25 2.21 -1.74 -4.27
C GLY A 25 2.89 -0.41 -3.91
N PRO A 26 3.30 0.38 -4.93
CA PRO A 26 3.98 1.67 -4.78
C PRO A 26 3.13 2.70 -4.01
N ARG A 27 3.79 3.75 -3.48
CA ARG A 27 3.16 4.63 -2.49
C ARG A 27 2.23 5.47 -3.34
N LYS A 28 0.93 5.38 -3.08
CA LYS A 28 -0.02 6.32 -3.67
C LYS A 28 0.21 7.66 -2.96
N GLY A 29 1.28 8.34 -3.33
CA GLY A 29 1.55 9.71 -2.91
C GLY A 29 0.44 10.60 -3.45
N ALA A 30 0.08 11.63 -2.70
CA ALA A 30 -0.69 12.75 -3.22
C ALA A 30 -0.05 13.17 -4.54
N VAL A 31 -0.84 13.12 -5.61
CA VAL A 31 -0.46 13.55 -6.96
C VAL A 31 0.44 14.77 -6.80
N ALA A 32 1.70 14.64 -7.20
CA ALA A 32 2.63 15.76 -7.21
C ALA A 32 1.89 16.90 -7.93
N ARG A 33 1.49 17.93 -7.18
CA ARG A 33 0.86 19.12 -7.76
C ARG A 33 1.91 19.65 -8.71
N LYS A 34 1.73 19.38 -10.01
CA LYS A 34 2.60 19.87 -11.05
C LYS A 34 2.55 21.39 -10.91
N LYS A 35 3.62 22.01 -10.42
CA LYS A 35 3.74 23.47 -10.37
C LYS A 35 3.67 23.92 -11.82
N THR A 36 2.52 24.42 -12.25
CA THR A 36 2.41 25.17 -13.49
C THR A 36 3.18 26.47 -13.28
N VAL A 37 4.22 26.65 -14.10
CA VAL A 37 5.01 27.89 -14.22
C VAL A 37 4.09 29.01 -14.70
#